data_AF-A0A7C1E1G0-F1
#
_entry.id   AF-A0A7C1E1G0-F1
#
_cell.length_a   1.000
_cell.length_b   1.000
_cell.length_c   1.000
_cell.angle_alpha   90.00
_cell.angle_beta   90.00
_cell.angle_gamma   90.00
#
_symmetry.space_group_name_H-M   'P 1'
#
loop_
_entity.id
_entity.type
_entity.pdbx_description
1 polymer ?
#
loop_
_entity_poly.entity_id
_entity_poly.type
_entity_poly.pdbx_seq_one_letter_code
_entity_poly.pdbx_strand_id
1 'polypeptide(L)'
;MRRIVLWCLILPVSVAAFSQEREYRTIFDQKDIRISGQGGPFMQFTALAGEFAHMMGGGGAVLLNDFFIGGYGLGLTNAIPDYVNDHPDDRLSLGHGGFWIGYSLFGGKPVHASISTMVGWGEFGIIGYEGDYPFIRDRIFALIPAIELEMNLTRYFRIGAGATYHIITGLDEHRHGYGPGELSNPGGFLSFKFGWF
;
A
#
# COMPACT_ATOMS: atom_id res chain seq x y z
N MET A 1 6.35 -23.45 59.30
CA MET A 1 5.30 -23.57 58.26
C MET A 1 5.43 -22.54 57.12
N ARG A 2 5.96 -21.32 57.35
CA ARG A 2 6.11 -20.28 56.30
C ARG A 2 7.17 -20.54 55.20
N ARG A 3 8.16 -21.41 55.42
CA ARG A 3 9.24 -21.66 54.44
C ARG A 3 8.93 -22.74 53.40
N ILE A 4 7.95 -23.62 53.66
CA ILE A 4 7.58 -24.71 52.73
C ILE A 4 6.66 -24.20 51.61
N VAL A 5 5.82 -23.19 51.90
CA VAL A 5 4.92 -22.57 50.91
C VAL A 5 5.69 -21.87 49.78
N LEU A 6 6.89 -21.34 50.07
CA LEU A 6 7.74 -20.67 49.07
C LEU A 6 8.36 -21.63 48.04
N TRP A 7 8.57 -22.90 48.39
CA TRP A 7 9.11 -23.89 47.45
C TRP A 7 8.01 -24.49 46.55
N CYS A 8 6.76 -24.56 47.02
CA CYS A 8 5.63 -25.02 46.20
C CYS A 8 5.21 -24.01 45.11
N LEU A 9 5.58 -22.73 45.26
CA LEU A 9 5.25 -21.67 44.30
C LEU A 9 6.26 -21.54 43.14
N ILE A 10 7.42 -22.20 43.23
CA ILE A 10 8.46 -22.18 42.18
C ILE A 10 8.26 -23.34 41.18
N LEU A 11 7.59 -24.41 41.60
CA LEU A 11 7.36 -25.62 40.79
C LEU A 11 6.37 -25.49 39.61
N PRO A 12 5.39 -24.56 39.55
CA PRO A 12 4.53 -24.43 38.38
C PRO A 12 5.16 -23.64 37.22
N VAL A 13 6.26 -22.90 37.45
CA VAL A 13 6.86 -22.01 36.43
C VAL A 13 7.74 -22.79 35.44
N SER A 14 8.28 -23.95 35.83
CA SER A 14 9.15 -24.76 34.96
C SER A 14 8.39 -25.61 33.94
N VAL A 15 7.07 -25.81 34.08
CA VAL A 15 6.27 -26.63 33.14
C VAL A 15 5.84 -25.84 31.89
N ALA A 16 5.90 -24.51 31.92
CA ALA A 16 5.66 -23.67 30.74
C ALA A 16 6.86 -23.63 29.75
N ALA A 17 8.01 -24.21 30.12
CA ALA A 17 9.22 -24.20 29.30
C ALA A 17 9.33 -25.36 28.29
N PHE A 18 8.39 -26.30 28.29
CA PHE A 18 8.27 -27.31 27.23
C PHE A 18 7.23 -26.88 26.18
N SER A 19 7.47 -25.75 25.54
CA SER A 19 6.94 -25.53 24.20
C SER A 19 7.64 -26.55 23.29
N GLN A 20 7.01 -27.71 23.07
CA GLN A 20 7.39 -28.59 21.97
C GLN A 20 7.33 -27.76 20.69
N GLU A 21 8.49 -27.44 20.12
CA GLU A 21 8.61 -26.96 18.75
C GLU A 21 8.00 -28.04 17.85
N ARG A 22 6.69 -27.92 17.57
CA ARG A 22 6.08 -28.66 16.48
C ARG A 22 6.68 -28.09 15.22
N GLU A 23 7.62 -28.83 14.64
CA GLU A 23 8.16 -28.54 13.31
C GLU A 23 7.00 -28.54 12.32
N TYR A 24 6.54 -27.34 11.95
CA TYR A 24 5.44 -27.18 11.02
C TYR A 24 5.90 -27.65 9.64
N ARG A 25 5.45 -28.83 9.22
CA ARG A 25 5.64 -29.27 7.84
C ARG A 25 4.69 -28.47 6.94
N THR A 26 5.26 -27.54 6.17
CA THR A 26 4.51 -26.78 5.18
C THR A 26 4.50 -27.54 3.85
N ILE A 27 3.52 -27.27 2.99
CA ILE A 27 3.47 -27.85 1.63
C ILE A 27 4.70 -27.39 0.82
N PHE A 28 5.25 -26.23 1.16
CA PHE A 28 6.47 -25.67 0.62
C PHE A 28 7.59 -25.74 1.67
N ASP A 29 8.02 -26.96 2.02
CA ASP A 29 9.20 -27.21 2.87
C ASP A 29 10.49 -26.95 2.07
N GLN A 30 10.60 -25.75 1.49
CA GLN A 30 11.78 -25.29 0.77
C GLN A 30 12.67 -24.51 1.73
N LYS A 31 13.82 -25.12 2.09
CA LYS A 31 14.82 -24.53 2.99
C LYS A 31 15.49 -23.25 2.46
N ASP A 32 15.30 -22.94 1.17
CA ASP A 32 15.98 -21.84 0.48
C ASP A 32 15.10 -20.59 0.27
N ILE A 33 13.85 -20.56 0.75
CA ILE A 33 13.02 -19.36 0.66
C ILE A 33 13.44 -18.36 1.73
N ARG A 34 13.93 -17.21 1.29
CA ARG A 34 14.18 -16.06 2.17
C ARG A 34 12.90 -15.28 2.38
N ILE A 35 12.42 -15.28 3.63
CA ILE A 35 11.24 -14.53 4.05
C ILE A 35 11.70 -13.26 4.78
N SER A 36 11.16 -12.12 4.39
CA SER A 36 11.39 -10.83 5.06
C SER A 36 10.18 -9.90 4.94
N GLY A 37 10.30 -8.67 5.42
CA GLY A 37 9.28 -7.64 5.30
C GLY A 37 9.85 -6.30 4.86
N GLN A 38 9.02 -5.51 4.17
CA GLN A 38 9.26 -4.10 3.85
C GLN A 38 8.00 -3.29 4.08
N GLY A 39 8.16 -1.99 4.23
CA GLY A 39 7.07 -1.02 4.16
C GLY A 39 7.57 0.41 4.17
N GLY A 40 6.68 1.35 3.91
CA GLY A 40 7.01 2.76 3.98
C GLY A 40 6.08 3.63 3.13
N PRO A 41 6.40 4.93 3.05
CA PRO A 41 5.53 5.89 2.39
C PRO A 41 5.71 5.86 0.86
N PHE A 42 4.60 6.16 0.19
CA PHE A 42 4.47 6.22 -1.26
C PHE A 42 3.91 7.58 -1.67
N MET A 43 4.38 8.08 -2.80
CA MET A 43 3.86 9.29 -3.46
C MET A 43 3.57 8.96 -4.92
N GLN A 44 2.40 9.37 -5.40
CA GLN A 44 2.01 9.29 -6.80
C GLN A 44 1.68 10.67 -7.33
N PHE A 45 2.15 10.93 -8.54
CA PHE A 45 1.95 12.17 -9.27
C PHE A 45 1.23 11.82 -10.58
N THR A 46 -0.06 12.09 -10.66
CA THR A 46 -0.92 11.68 -11.78
C THR A 46 -1.81 12.85 -12.20
N ALA A 47 -2.78 12.59 -13.07
CA ALA A 47 -3.87 13.51 -13.36
C ALA A 47 -5.20 12.94 -12.87
N LEU A 48 -6.06 13.81 -12.35
CA LEU A 48 -7.44 13.50 -11.96
C LEU A 48 -8.33 14.59 -12.54
N ALA A 49 -9.31 14.22 -13.37
CA ALA A 49 -10.19 15.17 -14.04
C ALA A 49 -9.44 16.26 -14.85
N GLY A 50 -8.31 15.87 -15.47
CA GLY A 50 -7.47 16.78 -16.26
C GLY A 50 -6.52 17.67 -15.43
N GLU A 51 -6.65 17.67 -14.10
CA GLU A 51 -5.83 18.45 -13.19
C GLU A 51 -4.71 17.62 -12.54
N PHE A 52 -3.64 18.29 -12.13
CA PHE A 52 -2.54 17.63 -11.44
C PHE A 52 -3.00 17.05 -10.10
N ALA A 53 -2.74 15.77 -9.89
CA ALA A 53 -3.10 15.03 -8.69
C ALA A 53 -1.85 14.49 -7.99
N HIS A 54 -1.67 14.90 -6.75
CA HIS A 54 -0.67 14.39 -5.83
C HIS A 54 -1.34 13.50 -4.79
N MET A 55 -1.03 12.21 -4.84
CA MET A 55 -1.50 11.22 -3.89
C MET A 55 -0.37 10.79 -2.98
N MET A 56 -0.66 10.63 -1.70
CA MET A 56 0.31 10.14 -0.72
C MET A 56 -0.31 9.06 0.14
N GLY A 57 0.52 8.15 0.60
CA GLY A 57 0.12 7.09 1.52
C GLY A 57 1.29 6.17 1.80
N GLY A 58 1.06 4.87 1.78
CA GLY A 58 2.12 3.90 2.02
C GLY A 58 1.62 2.46 1.92
N GLY A 59 2.52 1.54 2.21
CA GLY A 59 2.20 0.12 2.20
C GLY A 59 3.22 -0.69 2.98
N GLY A 60 2.88 -1.96 3.17
CA GLY A 60 3.73 -2.96 3.81
C GLY A 60 3.53 -4.31 3.16
N ALA A 61 4.62 -5.03 2.92
CA ALA A 61 4.62 -6.31 2.22
C ALA A 61 5.57 -7.31 2.86
N VAL A 62 5.21 -8.59 2.74
CA VAL A 62 6.11 -9.72 2.97
C VAL A 62 6.89 -9.97 1.68
N LEU A 63 8.20 -10.11 1.81
CA LEU A 63 9.10 -10.51 0.73
C LEU A 63 9.33 -12.01 0.81
N LEU A 64 9.23 -12.65 -0.34
CA LEU A 64 9.53 -14.04 -0.60
C LEU A 64 10.56 -14.06 -1.73
N ASN A 65 11.85 -14.05 -1.36
CA ASN A 65 12.96 -13.81 -2.29
C ASN A 65 12.83 -12.47 -3.03
N ASP A 66 12.60 -12.51 -4.34
CA ASP A 66 12.41 -11.34 -5.21
C ASP A 66 10.92 -10.97 -5.37
N PHE A 67 10.00 -11.84 -4.97
CA PHE A 67 8.57 -11.57 -4.99
C PHE A 67 8.13 -10.89 -3.70
N PHE A 68 7.12 -10.02 -3.77
CA PHE A 68 6.50 -9.47 -2.57
C PHE A 68 4.97 -9.38 -2.71
N ILE A 69 4.30 -9.51 -1.56
CA ILE A 69 2.85 -9.37 -1.44
C ILE A 69 2.52 -8.67 -0.13
N GLY A 70 1.58 -7.73 -0.18
CA GLY A 70 1.27 -6.87 0.94
C GLY A 70 0.00 -6.07 0.75
N GLY A 71 -0.13 -5.05 1.59
CA GLY A 71 -1.19 -4.06 1.52
C GLY A 71 -0.65 -2.67 1.20
N TYR A 72 -1.50 -1.83 0.61
CA TYR A 72 -1.23 -0.40 0.42
C TYR A 72 -2.49 0.44 0.72
N GLY A 73 -2.27 1.73 0.93
CA GLY A 73 -3.31 2.75 0.96
C GLY A 73 -2.77 4.07 0.43
N LEU A 74 -3.59 4.78 -0.33
CA LEU A 74 -3.28 6.07 -0.95
C LEU A 74 -4.48 6.98 -0.88
N GLY A 75 -4.23 8.28 -0.70
CA GLY A 75 -5.24 9.32 -0.75
C GLY A 75 -4.73 10.53 -1.51
N LEU A 76 -5.65 11.24 -2.17
CA LEU A 76 -5.40 12.55 -2.76
C LEU A 76 -5.08 13.55 -1.64
N THR A 77 -4.04 14.36 -1.84
CA THR A 77 -3.55 15.28 -0.80
C THR A 77 -3.54 16.74 -1.24
N ASN A 78 -3.54 17.01 -2.54
CA ASN A 78 -3.76 18.35 -3.04
C ASN A 78 -5.24 18.56 -3.36
N ALA A 79 -5.67 19.81 -3.25
CA ALA A 79 -7.01 20.17 -3.63
C ALA A 79 -7.14 20.31 -5.14
N ILE A 80 -8.18 19.69 -5.69
CA ILE A 80 -8.58 19.80 -7.09
C ILE A 80 -10.01 20.31 -7.10
N PRO A 81 -10.30 21.48 -7.72
CA PRO A 81 -11.65 22.00 -7.81
C PRO A 81 -12.58 21.05 -8.57
N ASP A 82 -13.85 21.01 -8.19
CA ASP A 82 -14.88 20.38 -9.00
C ASP A 82 -15.34 21.34 -10.10
N TYR A 83 -15.04 21.00 -11.36
CA TYR A 83 -15.43 21.80 -12.53
C TYR A 83 -16.77 21.39 -13.13
N VAL A 84 -17.43 20.36 -12.60
CA VAL A 84 -18.64 19.76 -13.18
C VAL A 84 -19.90 20.21 -12.45
N ASN A 85 -19.89 20.35 -11.12
CA ASN A 85 -21.10 20.61 -10.33
C ASN A 85 -21.28 22.08 -9.92
N ASP A 86 -21.07 23.05 -10.82
CA ASP A 86 -21.43 24.49 -10.71
C ASP A 86 -21.06 25.25 -9.40
N HIS A 87 -20.31 24.62 -8.49
CA HIS A 87 -19.90 25.18 -7.19
C HIS A 87 -18.37 25.28 -7.17
N PRO A 88 -17.80 26.47 -7.39
CA PRO A 88 -16.37 26.66 -7.57
C PRO A 88 -15.53 26.35 -6.32
N ASP A 89 -16.18 26.24 -5.16
CA ASP A 89 -15.52 25.97 -3.89
C ASP A 89 -15.46 24.47 -3.54
N ASP A 90 -16.13 23.62 -4.32
CA ASP A 90 -16.16 22.17 -4.11
C ASP A 90 -14.86 21.52 -4.59
N ARG A 91 -14.49 20.42 -3.94
CA ARG A 91 -13.20 19.75 -4.13
C ARG A 91 -13.35 18.26 -4.33
N LEU A 92 -12.55 17.72 -5.24
CA LEU A 92 -12.47 16.28 -5.44
C LEU A 92 -11.73 15.60 -4.27
N SER A 93 -12.20 14.41 -3.94
CA SER A 93 -11.59 13.49 -2.99
C SER A 93 -11.46 12.13 -3.63
N LEU A 94 -10.29 11.51 -3.43
CA LEU A 94 -10.00 10.18 -3.94
C LEU A 94 -9.14 9.45 -2.92
N GLY A 95 -9.58 8.28 -2.49
CA GLY A 95 -8.81 7.42 -1.61
C GLY A 95 -9.04 5.95 -1.95
N HIS A 96 -7.99 5.15 -2.02
CA HIS A 96 -8.09 3.73 -2.28
C HIS A 96 -6.98 2.94 -1.60
N GLY A 97 -7.27 1.69 -1.30
CA GLY A 97 -6.33 0.76 -0.68
C GLY A 97 -6.66 -0.68 -1.02
N GLY A 98 -5.70 -1.57 -0.80
CA GLY A 98 -5.87 -2.97 -1.15
C GLY A 98 -4.54 -3.70 -1.18
N PHE A 99 -4.38 -4.61 -2.13
CA PHE A 99 -3.20 -5.44 -2.27
C PHE A 99 -2.11 -4.76 -3.07
N TRP A 100 -0.88 -4.94 -2.63
CA TRP A 100 0.33 -4.55 -3.34
C TRP A 100 1.18 -5.78 -3.60
N ILE A 101 1.34 -6.11 -4.87
CA ILE A 101 2.01 -7.34 -5.32
C ILE A 101 3.09 -6.93 -6.30
N GLY A 102 4.27 -7.55 -6.25
CA GLY A 102 5.32 -7.24 -7.20
C GLY A 102 6.50 -8.18 -7.18
N TYR A 103 7.46 -7.88 -8.05
CA TYR A 103 8.66 -8.66 -8.27
C TYR A 103 9.85 -7.73 -8.56
N SER A 104 10.92 -7.87 -7.78
CA SER A 104 12.18 -7.14 -7.94
C SER A 104 13.11 -7.88 -8.91
N LEU A 105 13.38 -7.29 -10.07
CA LEU A 105 14.32 -7.82 -11.06
C LEU A 105 15.76 -7.52 -10.61
N PHE A 106 16.46 -8.54 -10.09
CA PHE A 106 17.82 -8.44 -9.56
C PHE A 106 17.95 -7.61 -8.26
N GLY A 107 17.06 -7.83 -7.29
CA GLY A 107 16.98 -7.05 -6.04
C GLY A 107 18.25 -6.97 -5.18
N GLY A 108 19.20 -7.90 -5.40
CA GLY A 108 20.51 -7.90 -4.75
C GLY A 108 21.50 -6.84 -5.30
N LYS A 109 21.23 -6.23 -6.45
CA LYS A 109 22.11 -5.19 -7.03
C LYS A 109 21.84 -3.82 -6.41
N PRO A 110 22.86 -2.93 -6.30
CA PRO A 110 22.69 -1.59 -5.74
C PRO A 110 21.62 -0.76 -6.45
N VAL A 111 21.47 -0.95 -7.76
CA VAL A 111 20.40 -0.39 -8.58
C VAL A 111 19.76 -1.52 -9.36
N HIS A 112 18.45 -1.61 -9.32
CA HIS A 112 17.69 -2.69 -9.95
C HIS A 112 16.28 -2.23 -10.32
N ALA A 113 15.60 -2.99 -11.17
CA ALA A 113 14.23 -2.67 -11.59
C ALA A 113 13.22 -3.47 -10.76
N SER A 114 12.01 -2.96 -10.64
CA SER A 114 10.93 -3.60 -9.90
C SER A 114 9.63 -3.39 -10.66
N ILE A 115 8.84 -4.44 -10.78
CA ILE A 115 7.50 -4.37 -11.37
C ILE A 115 6.49 -4.69 -10.29
N SER A 116 5.44 -3.89 -10.17
CA SER A 116 4.42 -4.13 -9.17
C SER A 116 3.04 -3.73 -9.68
N THR A 117 2.02 -4.16 -8.95
CA THR A 117 0.64 -3.78 -9.21
C THR A 117 -0.07 -3.58 -7.89
N MET A 118 -0.75 -2.45 -7.79
CA MET A 118 -1.65 -2.13 -6.70
C MET A 118 -3.08 -2.42 -7.17
N VAL A 119 -3.79 -3.30 -6.45
CA VAL A 119 -5.17 -3.69 -6.74
C VAL A 119 -6.00 -3.40 -5.51
N GLY A 120 -7.00 -2.53 -5.62
CA GLY A 120 -7.73 -2.10 -4.44
C GLY A 120 -9.10 -1.54 -4.71
N TRP A 121 -9.75 -1.20 -3.61
CA TRP A 121 -11.06 -0.56 -3.58
C TRP A 121 -10.93 0.77 -2.85
N GLY A 122 -11.86 1.66 -3.14
CA GLY A 122 -11.80 2.99 -2.58
C GLY A 122 -13.06 3.77 -2.83
N GLU A 123 -12.88 5.07 -2.70
CA GLU A 123 -13.93 6.05 -2.79
C GLU A 123 -13.45 7.23 -3.63
N PHE A 124 -14.29 7.64 -4.56
CA PHE A 124 -14.22 8.94 -5.20
C PHE A 124 -15.39 9.77 -4.69
N GLY A 125 -15.16 11.05 -4.39
CA GLY A 125 -16.22 11.91 -3.90
C GLY A 125 -15.95 13.38 -4.13
N ILE A 126 -16.97 14.18 -3.89
CA ILE A 126 -16.93 15.64 -3.97
C ILE A 126 -17.23 16.17 -2.58
N ILE A 127 -16.28 16.94 -2.04
CA ILE A 127 -16.34 17.57 -0.73
C ILE A 127 -16.78 19.02 -0.92
N GLY A 128 -17.82 19.42 -0.20
CA GLY A 128 -18.31 20.79 -0.22
C GLY A 128 -17.46 21.72 0.62
N TYR A 129 -17.46 23.02 0.31
CA TYR A 129 -16.64 24.04 0.98
C TYR A 129 -16.73 24.06 2.52
N GLU A 130 -17.92 23.80 3.09
CA GLU A 130 -18.18 23.85 4.54
C GLU A 130 -17.98 22.50 5.26
N GLY A 131 -17.65 21.42 4.57
CA GLY A 131 -17.67 20.06 5.13
C GLY A 131 -16.36 19.29 4.99
N ASP A 132 -16.06 18.44 5.98
CA ASP A 132 -14.91 17.52 5.95
C ASP A 132 -15.23 16.19 5.22
N TYR A 133 -16.48 15.97 4.78
CA TYR A 133 -16.96 14.69 4.22
C TYR A 133 -17.63 14.87 2.85
N PRO A 134 -17.41 13.94 1.89
CA PRO A 134 -17.98 14.04 0.56
C PRO A 134 -19.51 13.88 0.59
N PHE A 135 -20.23 14.80 -0.05
CA PHE A 135 -21.70 14.77 -0.15
C PHE A 135 -22.17 13.95 -1.36
N ILE A 136 -21.33 13.81 -2.39
CA ILE A 136 -21.47 12.82 -3.46
C ILE A 136 -20.32 11.84 -3.36
N ARG A 137 -20.64 10.55 -3.47
CA ARG A 137 -19.70 9.48 -3.20
C ARG A 137 -19.94 8.28 -4.08
N ASP A 138 -18.88 7.75 -4.63
CA ASP A 138 -18.93 6.53 -5.40
C ASP A 138 -17.83 5.55 -5.00
N ARG A 139 -18.14 4.27 -5.10
CA ARG A 139 -17.19 3.20 -4.80
C ARG A 139 -16.40 2.88 -6.03
N ILE A 140 -15.09 2.99 -5.91
CA ILE A 140 -14.20 2.72 -7.03
C ILE A 140 -13.42 1.44 -6.83
N PHE A 141 -12.97 0.89 -7.95
CA PHE A 141 -11.95 -0.13 -8.03
C PHE A 141 -10.74 0.43 -8.77
N ALA A 142 -9.56 0.24 -8.18
CA ALA A 142 -8.28 0.74 -8.68
C ALA A 142 -7.37 -0.42 -9.04
N LEU A 143 -6.87 -0.41 -10.27
CA LEU A 143 -5.82 -1.30 -10.77
C LEU A 143 -4.67 -0.42 -11.28
N ILE A 144 -3.54 -0.47 -10.60
CA ILE A 144 -2.40 0.43 -10.87
C ILE A 144 -1.14 -0.40 -11.06
N PRO A 145 -0.85 -0.86 -12.28
CA PRO A 145 0.48 -1.36 -12.62
C PRO A 145 1.54 -0.26 -12.49
N ALA A 146 2.74 -0.67 -12.05
CA ALA A 146 3.87 0.21 -11.81
C ALA A 146 5.18 -0.46 -12.23
N ILE A 147 6.11 0.35 -12.74
CA ILE A 147 7.52 -0.02 -12.94
C ILE A 147 8.39 1.00 -12.22
N GLU A 148 9.36 0.51 -11.45
CA GLU A 148 10.26 1.32 -10.64
C GLU A 148 11.72 0.98 -10.92
N LEU A 149 12.58 1.99 -10.88
CA LEU A 149 14.01 1.83 -10.67
C LEU A 149 14.30 2.04 -9.19
N GLU A 150 14.74 0.99 -8.51
CA GLU A 150 15.04 0.98 -7.09
C GLU A 150 16.55 1.09 -6.83
N MET A 151 16.91 1.88 -5.82
CA MET A 151 18.27 2.06 -5.33
C MET A 151 18.37 1.59 -3.87
N ASN A 152 19.26 0.63 -3.62
CA ASN A 152 19.60 0.16 -2.28
C ASN A 152 20.55 1.16 -1.60
N LEU A 153 20.01 2.09 -0.82
CA LEU A 153 20.81 3.06 -0.08
C LEU A 153 21.49 2.44 1.14
N THR A 154 20.78 1.56 1.84
CA THR A 154 21.34 0.75 2.92
C THR A 154 20.75 -0.66 2.87
N ARG A 155 21.25 -1.55 3.73
CA ARG A 155 20.65 -2.90 3.90
C ARG A 155 19.20 -2.86 4.42
N TYR A 156 18.72 -1.69 4.86
CA TYR A 156 17.39 -1.53 5.42
C TYR A 156 16.52 -0.49 4.71
N PHE A 157 17.07 0.19 3.68
CA PHE A 157 16.39 1.33 3.07
C PHE A 157 16.64 1.36 1.56
N ARG A 158 15.55 1.43 0.80
CA ARG A 158 15.52 1.61 -0.65
C ARG A 158 14.71 2.84 -1.00
N ILE A 159 15.10 3.51 -2.07
CA ILE A 159 14.30 4.53 -2.75
C ILE A 159 13.99 4.03 -4.15
N GLY A 160 12.72 4.09 -4.55
CA GLY A 160 12.26 3.76 -5.89
C GLY A 160 11.68 4.99 -6.58
N ALA A 161 12.02 5.18 -7.84
CA ALA A 161 11.37 6.16 -8.71
C ALA A 161 10.89 5.46 -9.99
N GLY A 162 9.68 5.77 -10.44
CA GLY A 162 9.01 4.97 -11.46
C GLY A 162 7.86 5.64 -12.15
N ALA A 163 7.17 4.85 -12.96
CA ALA A 163 5.95 5.22 -13.65
C ALA A 163 4.81 4.26 -13.29
N THR A 164 3.61 4.80 -13.19
CA THR A 164 2.36 4.06 -12.98
C THR A 164 1.37 4.34 -14.09
N TYR A 165 0.38 3.47 -14.23
CA TYR A 165 -0.80 3.75 -15.03
C TYR A 165 -2.04 3.45 -14.19
N HIS A 166 -2.83 4.47 -13.90
CA HIS A 166 -4.02 4.31 -13.08
C HIS A 166 -5.17 3.83 -13.95
N ILE A 167 -5.82 2.74 -13.54
CA ILE A 167 -7.07 2.26 -14.15
C ILE A 167 -8.11 2.30 -13.04
N ILE A 168 -9.02 3.27 -13.10
CA ILE A 168 -10.06 3.48 -12.10
C ILE A 168 -11.42 3.18 -12.73
N THR A 169 -12.19 2.32 -12.07
CA THR A 169 -13.50 1.84 -12.54
C THR A 169 -14.52 1.84 -11.40
N GLY A 170 -15.79 1.56 -11.70
CA GLY A 170 -16.87 1.51 -10.72
C GLY A 170 -17.58 2.85 -10.49
N LEU A 171 -17.20 3.88 -11.24
CA LEU A 171 -17.83 5.20 -11.24
C LEU A 171 -19.16 5.16 -12.00
N ASP A 172 -20.17 5.82 -11.43
CA ASP A 172 -21.47 6.12 -12.03
C ASP A 172 -21.45 7.57 -12.52
N GLU A 173 -21.12 7.74 -13.81
CA GLU A 173 -21.01 9.05 -14.46
C GLU A 173 -22.27 9.92 -14.25
N HIS A 174 -23.44 9.30 -14.09
CA HIS A 174 -24.70 10.01 -13.87
C HIS A 174 -24.80 10.69 -12.50
N ARG A 175 -23.94 10.33 -11.53
CA ARG A 175 -23.96 10.90 -10.17
C ARG A 175 -23.07 12.11 -9.99
N HIS A 176 -21.95 12.18 -10.69
CA HIS A 176 -20.92 13.20 -10.47
C HIS A 176 -20.36 13.78 -11.78
N GLY A 177 -20.76 13.25 -12.93
CA GLY A 177 -20.38 13.74 -14.27
C GLY A 177 -18.95 13.46 -14.69
N TYR A 178 -18.20 12.64 -13.94
CA TYR A 178 -16.83 12.22 -14.27
C TYR A 178 -16.80 10.79 -14.81
N GLY A 179 -16.09 10.59 -15.92
CA GLY A 179 -15.94 9.30 -16.58
C GLY A 179 -14.74 8.48 -16.09
N PRO A 180 -14.74 7.14 -16.23
CA PRO A 180 -13.57 6.30 -15.95
C PRO A 180 -12.31 6.70 -16.72
N GLY A 181 -12.47 7.27 -17.92
CA GLY A 181 -11.37 7.76 -18.75
C GLY A 181 -10.67 8.99 -18.19
N GLU A 182 -11.35 9.80 -17.38
CA GLU A 182 -10.79 11.03 -16.80
C GLU A 182 -10.01 10.76 -15.51
N LEU A 183 -10.26 9.61 -14.88
CA LEU A 183 -9.56 9.12 -13.71
C LEU A 183 -8.43 8.13 -14.05
N SER A 184 -8.38 7.64 -15.28
CA SER A 184 -7.40 6.65 -15.72
C SER A 184 -6.23 7.29 -16.46
N ASN A 185 -5.18 7.66 -15.72
CA ASN A 185 -4.06 8.44 -16.25
C ASN A 185 -2.70 7.82 -15.93
N PRO A 186 -1.69 8.03 -16.79
CA PRO A 186 -0.30 7.73 -16.43
C PRO A 186 0.17 8.64 -15.30
N GLY A 187 1.08 8.14 -14.48
CA GLY A 187 1.64 8.88 -13.36
C GLY A 187 3.11 8.56 -13.09
N GLY A 188 3.73 9.41 -12.27
CA GLY A 188 5.02 9.15 -11.64
C GLY A 188 4.83 8.51 -10.27
N PHE A 189 5.78 7.65 -9.89
CA PHE A 189 5.79 6.98 -8.59
C PHE A 189 7.10 7.24 -7.87
N LEU A 190 7.00 7.58 -6.57
CA LEU A 190 8.14 7.66 -5.68
C LEU A 190 7.85 6.82 -4.44
N SER A 191 8.79 5.96 -4.07
CA SER A 191 8.64 5.04 -2.96
C SER A 191 9.85 5.08 -2.04
N PHE A 192 9.59 5.00 -0.75
CA PHE A 192 10.62 4.87 0.29
C PHE A 192 10.33 3.57 1.03
N LYS A 193 11.16 2.56 0.84
CA LYS A 193 10.93 1.20 1.35
C LYS A 193 11.94 0.90 2.46
N PHE A 194 11.43 0.68 3.66
CA PHE A 194 12.18 0.26 4.83
C PHE A 194 11.88 -1.20 5.14
N GLY A 195 12.91 -2.02 5.29
CA GLY A 195 12.73 -3.46 5.45
C GLY A 195 14.03 -4.17 5.73
N TRP A 196 14.00 -5.50 5.78
CA TRP A 196 15.22 -6.32 5.81
C TRP A 196 15.43 -6.91 4.41
N PHE A 197 16.46 -6.45 3.68
CA PHE A 197 16.65 -6.77 2.27
C PHE A 197 17.72 -7.83 1.98
#